data_AF-A0A521BQE0-F1
#
_entry.id   AF-A0A521BQE0-F1
#
_cell.length_a   1.000
_cell.length_b   1.000
_cell.length_c   1.000
_cell.angle_alpha   90.00
_cell.angle_beta   90.00
_cell.angle_gamma   90.00
#
_symmetry.space_group_name_H-M   'P 1'
#
loop_
_entity.id
_entity.type
_entity.pdbx_description
1 polymer ?
#
loop_
_entity_poly.entity_id
_entity_poly.type
_entity_poly.pdbx_seq_one_letter_code
_entity_poly.pdbx_strand_id
1 'polypeptide(L)'
;MEIEILQDKKRSLYVYKNNELLFYSKVKSNWTNRVTEIYNHDDILLLEVKYKMTLIKSSYKILFQNELVKEEIVEITDTRIVFDTDKRLYTKQDYFIAIDGNFSYYFKETRISQLKQKSWVSNPKIFLSINDENLEFLNLVLFHILATEAGYSSD
;
A
#
# COMPACT_ATOMS: atom_id res chain seq x y z
N MET A 1 4.27 -8.17 14.73
CA MET A 1 3.84 -6.75 14.85
C MET A 1 2.52 -6.52 14.10
N GLU A 2 1.68 -5.60 14.58
CA GLU A 2 0.45 -5.15 13.92
C GLU A 2 0.54 -3.65 13.59
N ILE A 3 0.05 -3.27 12.41
CA ILE A 3 0.01 -1.89 11.91
C ILE A 3 -1.45 -1.59 11.54
N GLU A 4 -1.97 -0.46 12.03
CA GLU A 4 -3.33 -0.01 11.74
C GLU A 4 -3.32 0.92 10.52
N ILE A 5 -4.25 0.70 9.60
CA ILE A 5 -4.41 1.52 8.40
C ILE A 5 -5.86 1.99 8.34
N LEU A 6 -6.02 3.32 8.32
CA LEU A 6 -7.31 3.99 8.26
C LEU A 6 -7.47 4.68 6.91
N GLN A 7 -8.67 4.63 6.35
CA GLN A 7 -9.05 5.37 5.15
C GLN A 7 -10.01 6.50 5.49
N ASP A 8 -9.80 7.68 4.91
CA ASP A 8 -10.74 8.79 4.97
C ASP A 8 -11.77 8.76 3.84
N LYS A 9 -12.73 9.69 3.87
CA LYS A 9 -13.78 9.81 2.84
C LYS A 9 -13.24 10.16 1.44
N LYS A 10 -12.01 10.67 1.34
CA LYS A 10 -11.33 11.02 0.08
C LYS A 10 -10.38 9.91 -0.39
N ARG A 11 -10.49 8.71 0.21
CA ARG A 11 -9.67 7.52 -0.06
C ARG A 11 -8.20 7.65 0.39
N SER A 12 -7.85 8.75 1.08
CA SER A 12 -6.52 8.94 1.66
C SER A 12 -6.30 7.93 2.78
N LEU A 13 -5.09 7.36 2.85
CA LEU A 13 -4.74 6.33 3.82
C LEU A 13 -3.80 6.88 4.89
N TYR A 14 -3.95 6.40 6.12
CA TYR A 14 -3.13 6.80 7.27
C TYR A 14 -2.65 5.55 7.99
N VAL A 15 -1.33 5.42 8.13
CA VAL A 15 -0.65 4.24 8.70
C VAL A 15 -0.18 4.56 10.11
N TYR A 16 -0.64 3.78 11.08
CA TYR A 16 -0.32 3.94 12.49
C TYR A 16 0.38 2.71 13.04
N LYS A 17 1.39 2.95 13.88
CA LYS A 17 2.02 1.93 14.72
C LYS A 17 1.98 2.42 16.16
N ASN A 18 1.39 1.64 17.06
CA ASN A 18 1.27 2.02 18.48
C ASN A 18 0.66 3.42 18.68
N ASN A 19 -0.37 3.77 17.90
CA ASN A 19 -1.02 5.09 17.87
C ASN A 19 -0.16 6.25 17.34
N GLU A 20 1.05 6.01 16.85
CA GLU A 20 1.89 7.00 16.18
C GLU A 20 1.71 6.92 14.68
N LEU A 21 1.48 8.06 14.03
CA LEU A 21 1.42 8.16 12.58
C LEU A 21 2.81 7.91 12.00
N LEU A 22 2.93 6.96 11.06
CA LEU A 22 4.17 6.68 10.35
C LEU A 22 4.20 7.36 8.98
N PHE A 23 3.13 7.11 8.22
CA PHE A 23 2.97 7.57 6.84
C PHE A 23 1.51 7.86 6.57
N TYR A 24 1.27 8.71 5.59
CA TYR A 24 -0.06 8.89 5.04
C TYR A 24 -0.02 9.15 3.54
N SER A 25 -1.12 8.89 2.84
CA SER A 25 -1.28 9.25 1.43
C SER A 25 -2.32 10.34 1.26
N LYS A 26 -2.17 11.15 0.21
CA LYS A 26 -3.21 12.05 -0.32
C LYS A 26 -3.54 11.62 -1.73
N VAL A 27 -4.82 11.44 -2.01
CA VAL A 27 -5.30 10.95 -3.31
C VAL A 27 -6.03 12.07 -4.05
N LYS A 28 -5.58 12.35 -5.28
CA LYS A 28 -6.24 13.25 -6.23
C LYS A 28 -6.67 12.41 -7.43
N SER A 29 -7.98 12.26 -7.64
CA SER A 29 -8.51 11.39 -8.70
C SER A 29 -9.52 12.10 -9.59
N ASN A 30 -9.50 11.74 -10.87
CA ASN A 30 -10.58 11.90 -11.81
C ASN A 30 -10.88 10.54 -12.47
N TRP A 31 -11.86 10.49 -13.38
CA TRP A 31 -12.33 9.23 -13.99
C TRP A 31 -11.26 8.33 -14.61
N THR A 32 -10.13 8.88 -15.09
CA THR A 32 -9.11 8.08 -15.81
C THR A 32 -7.72 8.18 -15.20
N ASN A 33 -7.53 9.07 -14.22
CA ASN A 33 -6.24 9.31 -13.59
C ASN A 33 -6.41 9.41 -12.09
N ARG A 34 -5.48 8.81 -11.36
CA ARG A 34 -5.31 8.98 -9.92
C ARG A 34 -3.84 9.32 -9.66
N VAL A 35 -3.59 10.37 -8.90
CA VAL A 35 -2.27 10.71 -8.38
C VAL A 35 -2.33 10.49 -6.88
N THR A 36 -1.41 9.68 -6.39
CA THR A 36 -1.25 9.37 -4.98
C THR A 36 0.09 9.92 -4.51
N GLU A 37 0.04 10.85 -3.57
CA GLU A 37 1.19 11.45 -2.90
C GLU A 37 1.35 10.75 -1.54
N ILE A 38 2.54 10.26 -1.20
CA ILE A 38 2.83 9.59 0.08
C ILE A 38 3.80 10.44 0.88
N TYR A 39 3.46 10.68 2.15
CA TYR A 39 4.19 11.52 3.09
C TYR A 39 4.59 10.72 4.32
N ASN A 40 5.66 11.15 4.99
CA ASN A 40 5.96 10.73 6.36
C ASN A 40 5.16 11.58 7.39
N HIS A 41 5.41 11.33 8.67
CA HIS A 41 4.81 12.08 9.78
C HIS A 41 5.25 13.55 9.89
N ASP A 42 6.37 13.93 9.26
CA ASP A 42 6.89 15.30 9.20
C ASP A 42 6.39 16.07 7.96
N ASP A 43 5.36 15.58 7.28
CA ASP A 43 4.81 16.15 6.04
C ASP A 43 5.80 16.21 4.86
N ILE A 44 6.87 15.42 4.89
CA ILE A 44 7.83 15.29 3.79
C ILE A 44 7.27 14.33 2.74
N LEU A 45 7.13 14.81 1.50
CA LEU A 45 6.74 13.97 0.37
C LEU A 45 7.84 12.95 0.09
N LEU A 46 7.50 11.67 0.15
CA LEU A 46 8.39 10.54 -0.08
C LEU A 46 8.24 9.92 -1.46
N LEU A 47 7.00 9.82 -1.96
CA LEU A 47 6.69 9.17 -3.23
C LEU A 47 5.46 9.81 -3.87
N GLU A 48 5.50 10.00 -5.18
CA GLU A 48 4.33 10.38 -5.97
C GLU A 48 4.13 9.36 -7.09
N VAL A 49 2.94 8.76 -7.14
CA VAL A 49 2.58 7.72 -8.10
C VAL A 49 1.34 8.12 -8.87
N LYS A 50 1.42 8.06 -10.20
CA LYS A 50 0.30 8.25 -11.09
C LYS A 50 -0.23 6.92 -11.59
N TYR A 51 -1.45 6.60 -11.23
CA TYR A 51 -2.27 5.59 -11.88
C TYR A 51 -3.02 6.19 -13.06
N LYS A 52 -2.95 5.53 -14.21
CA LYS A 52 -3.71 5.87 -15.40
C LYS A 52 -4.46 4.63 -15.88
N MET A 53 -5.77 4.78 -16.04
CA MET A 53 -6.63 3.77 -16.64
C MET A 53 -6.93 4.14 -18.10
N THR A 54 -6.75 3.18 -18.99
CA THR A 54 -7.21 3.23 -20.38
C THR A 54 -8.24 2.13 -20.61
N LEU A 55 -8.89 2.11 -21.77
CA LEU A 55 -9.93 1.12 -22.10
C LEU A 55 -9.44 -0.35 -21.98
N ILE A 56 -8.14 -0.59 -22.15
CA ILE A 56 -7.56 -1.94 -22.30
C ILE A 56 -6.51 -2.23 -21.21
N LYS A 57 -6.00 -1.19 -20.54
CA LYS A 57 -4.87 -1.34 -19.62
C LYS A 57 -4.86 -0.26 -18.54
N SER A 58 -4.53 -0.66 -17.33
CA SER A 58 -4.09 0.22 -16.25
C SER A 58 -2.57 0.24 -16.15
N SER A 59 -2.01 1.36 -15.70
CA SER A 59 -0.58 1.50 -15.47
C SER A 59 -0.29 2.46 -14.33
N TYR A 60 0.70 2.13 -13.53
CA TYR A 60 1.30 3.04 -12.56
C TYR A 60 2.59 3.63 -13.13
N LYS A 61 2.83 4.90 -12.85
CA LYS A 61 4.07 5.61 -13.17
C LYS A 61 4.53 6.37 -11.93
N ILE A 62 5.78 6.12 -11.51
CA ILE A 62 6.43 6.92 -10.46
C ILE A 62 6.77 8.29 -11.06
N LEU A 63 6.29 9.35 -10.42
CA LEU A 63 6.51 10.74 -10.84
C LEU A 63 7.61 11.41 -10.02
N PHE A 64 7.72 11.04 -8.75
CA PHE A 64 8.70 11.56 -7.81
C PHE A 64 9.01 10.52 -6.75
N GLN A 65 10.28 10.45 -6.32
CA GLN A 65 10.72 9.69 -5.17
C GLN A 65 11.79 10.47 -4.44
N ASN A 66 11.65 10.58 -3.12
CA ASN A 66 12.58 11.30 -2.27
C ASN A 66 13.80 10.44 -1.93
N GLU A 67 14.97 11.06 -1.80
CA GLU A 67 16.23 10.40 -1.40
C GLU A 67 16.18 9.80 0.02
N LEU A 68 15.24 10.23 0.86
CA LEU A 68 14.98 9.63 2.17
C LEU A 68 14.42 8.20 2.09
N VAL A 69 13.90 7.79 0.91
CA VAL A 69 13.49 6.41 0.67
C VAL A 69 14.75 5.58 0.44
N LYS A 70 15.11 4.79 1.46
CA LYS A 70 16.40 4.06 1.53
C LYS A 70 16.69 3.13 0.34
N GLU A 71 15.65 2.51 -0.22
CA GLU A 71 15.76 1.59 -1.36
C GLU A 71 14.96 2.21 -2.52
N GLU A 72 15.49 2.23 -3.75
CA GLU A 72 14.77 2.85 -4.87
C GLU A 72 13.60 1.98 -5.33
N ILE A 73 12.40 2.55 -5.45
CA ILE A 73 11.24 1.85 -6.00
C ILE A 73 11.31 1.92 -7.52
N VAL A 74 11.50 0.78 -8.16
CA VAL A 74 11.63 0.68 -9.62
C VAL A 74 10.28 0.46 -10.28
N GLU A 75 9.36 -0.24 -9.61
CA GLU A 75 8.06 -0.58 -10.19
C GLU A 75 6.97 -0.74 -9.12
N ILE A 76 5.78 -0.25 -9.44
CA ILE A 76 4.53 -0.50 -8.70
C ILE A 76 3.47 -0.98 -9.71
N THR A 77 2.67 -1.97 -9.35
CA THR A 77 1.45 -2.35 -10.07
C THR A 77 0.33 -2.62 -9.05
N ASP A 78 -0.85 -3.05 -9.50
CA ASP A 78 -1.92 -3.49 -8.57
C ASP A 78 -1.51 -4.70 -7.71
N THR A 79 -0.54 -5.50 -8.17
CA THR A 79 -0.22 -6.81 -7.58
C THR A 79 1.23 -6.99 -7.17
N ARG A 80 2.09 -6.00 -7.39
CA ARG A 80 3.51 -6.10 -7.02
C ARG A 80 4.19 -4.75 -6.82
N ILE A 81 5.25 -4.78 -6.03
CA ILE A 81 6.24 -3.71 -5.90
C ILE A 81 7.65 -4.28 -6.07
N VAL A 82 8.52 -3.53 -6.74
CA VAL A 82 9.92 -3.89 -7.00
C VAL A 82 10.83 -2.76 -6.56
N PHE A 83 11.87 -3.11 -5.83
CA PHE A 83 12.94 -2.20 -5.43
C PHE A 83 14.26 -2.54 -6.16
N ASP A 84 15.18 -1.58 -6.24
CA ASP A 84 16.50 -1.64 -6.88
C ASP A 84 17.40 -2.79 -6.40
N THR A 85 17.15 -3.30 -5.19
CA THR A 85 17.83 -4.47 -4.60
C THR A 85 17.35 -5.83 -5.16
N ASP A 86 16.64 -5.86 -6.29
CA ASP A 86 15.92 -7.02 -6.83
C ASP A 86 14.88 -7.64 -5.87
N LYS A 87 14.57 -6.95 -4.76
CA LYS A 87 13.50 -7.35 -3.85
C LYS A 87 12.16 -7.08 -4.53
N ARG A 88 11.39 -8.15 -4.69
CA ARG A 88 10.06 -8.10 -5.28
C ARG A 88 9.03 -8.73 -4.37
N LEU A 89 8.00 -7.96 -4.07
CA LEU A 89 6.85 -8.44 -3.32
C LEU A 89 5.66 -8.57 -4.24
N TYR A 90 4.89 -9.63 -4.05
CA TYR A 90 3.65 -9.87 -4.77
C TYR A 90 2.49 -9.97 -3.80
N THR A 91 1.33 -9.45 -4.19
CA THR A 91 0.09 -9.67 -3.45
C THR A 91 -0.64 -10.90 -4.01
N LYS A 92 -1.29 -11.65 -3.12
CA LYS A 92 -2.29 -12.65 -3.49
C LYS A 92 -3.52 -12.45 -2.60
N GLN A 93 -4.70 -12.55 -3.20
CA GLN A 93 -5.95 -12.59 -2.45
C GLN A 93 -6.02 -13.92 -1.69
N ASP A 94 -6.39 -13.87 -0.40
CA ASP A 94 -6.46 -15.08 0.41
C ASP A 94 -7.74 -15.88 0.07
N TYR A 95 -7.56 -17.04 -0.55
CA TYR A 95 -8.62 -17.88 -1.16
C TYR A 95 -9.73 -18.38 -0.22
N PHE A 96 -9.52 -18.38 1.11
CA PHE A 96 -10.38 -19.13 2.01
C PHE A 96 -11.54 -18.34 2.64
N ILE A 97 -11.45 -17.01 2.68
CA ILE A 97 -12.55 -16.15 3.14
C ILE A 97 -12.40 -14.82 2.38
N ALA A 98 -12.97 -14.77 1.17
CA ALA A 98 -13.10 -13.54 0.39
C ALA A 98 -14.14 -12.61 1.04
N ILE A 99 -13.85 -12.16 2.26
CA ILE A 99 -14.42 -10.92 2.78
C ILE A 99 -13.55 -9.83 2.15
N ASP A 100 -14.20 -8.93 1.43
CA ASP A 100 -13.58 -7.84 0.66
C ASP A 100 -12.44 -7.20 1.47
N GLY A 101 -11.23 -7.19 0.88
CA GLY A 101 -10.05 -6.51 1.44
C GLY A 101 -8.99 -7.38 2.12
N ASN A 102 -9.14 -8.70 2.23
CA ASN A 102 -8.08 -9.58 2.75
C ASN A 102 -7.07 -9.99 1.67
N PHE A 103 -5.78 -9.68 1.88
CA PHE A 103 -4.70 -10.06 0.96
C PHE A 103 -3.39 -10.23 1.71
N SER A 104 -2.53 -11.07 1.16
CA SER A 104 -1.23 -11.39 1.73
C SER A 104 -0.12 -10.94 0.79
N TYR A 105 1.00 -10.46 1.36
CA TYR A 105 2.22 -10.20 0.61
C TYR A 105 3.16 -11.40 0.70
N TYR A 106 3.82 -11.68 -0.42
CA TYR A 106 4.78 -12.75 -0.57
C TYR A 106 6.11 -12.22 -1.09
N PHE A 107 7.19 -12.66 -0.47
CA PHE A 107 8.53 -12.60 -1.05
C PHE A 107 8.88 -14.00 -1.55
N LYS A 108 9.06 -14.15 -2.87
CA LYS A 108 9.09 -15.47 -3.53
C LYS A 108 7.83 -16.27 -3.18
N GLU A 109 7.97 -17.43 -2.55
CA GLU A 109 6.87 -18.31 -2.13
C GLU A 109 6.52 -18.16 -0.64
N THR A 110 7.27 -17.33 0.09
CA THR A 110 7.08 -17.13 1.54
C THR A 110 6.14 -15.97 1.79
N ARG A 111 5.05 -16.21 2.53
CA ARG A 111 4.17 -15.14 3.00
C ARG A 111 4.89 -14.33 4.05
N ILE A 112 5.07 -13.04 3.80
CA ILE A 112 5.78 -12.13 4.71
C ILE A 112 4.82 -11.30 5.57
N SER A 113 3.63 -10.99 5.04
CA SER A 113 2.64 -10.19 5.75
C SER A 113 1.22 -10.49 5.26
N GLN A 114 0.24 -10.11 6.08
CA GLN A 114 -1.17 -10.30 5.78
C GLN A 114 -1.97 -9.07 6.20
N LEU A 115 -2.81 -8.57 5.30
CA LEU A 115 -3.81 -7.56 5.59
C LEU A 115 -5.16 -8.20 5.86
N LYS A 116 -5.80 -7.72 6.91
CA LYS A 116 -7.16 -8.09 7.27
C LYS A 116 -8.02 -6.85 7.41
N GLN A 117 -9.12 -6.81 6.68
CA GLN A 117 -10.15 -5.80 6.87
C GLN A 117 -11.11 -6.26 7.98
N LYS A 118 -11.36 -5.39 8.97
CA LYS A 118 -12.42 -5.61 9.96
C LYS A 118 -13.64 -4.78 9.58
N SER A 119 -14.59 -5.40 8.89
CA SER A 119 -15.81 -4.76 8.35
C SER A 119 -16.95 -4.59 9.36
N TRP A 120 -16.75 -4.94 10.63
CA TRP A 120 -17.79 -4.89 11.68
C TRP A 120 -18.08 -3.49 12.26
N VAL A 121 -17.47 -2.44 11.71
CA VAL A 121 -17.57 -1.07 12.21
C VAL A 121 -17.87 -0.12 11.05
N SER A 122 -18.62 0.95 11.30
CA SER A 122 -19.02 1.96 10.30
C SER A 122 -17.85 2.64 9.56
N ASN A 123 -16.62 2.47 10.04
CA ASN A 123 -15.38 2.88 9.38
C ASN A 123 -14.50 1.63 9.18
N PRO A 124 -14.34 1.13 7.95
CA PRO A 124 -13.52 -0.05 7.67
C PRO A 124 -12.06 0.22 8.05
N LYS A 125 -11.56 -0.55 9.01
CA LYS A 125 -10.15 -0.53 9.43
C LYS A 125 -9.42 -1.71 8.81
N ILE A 126 -8.21 -1.46 8.32
CA ILE A 126 -7.31 -2.50 7.83
C ILE A 126 -6.18 -2.69 8.84
N PHE A 127 -5.88 -3.95 9.14
CA PHE A 127 -4.76 -4.32 9.98
C PHE A 127 -3.74 -5.09 9.15
N LEU A 128 -2.51 -4.58 9.10
CA LEU A 128 -1.38 -5.28 8.53
C LEU A 128 -0.63 -6.01 9.64
N SER A 129 -0.57 -7.34 9.52
CA SER A 129 0.23 -8.21 10.37
C SER A 129 1.53 -8.59 9.65
N ILE A 130 2.66 -8.45 10.34
CA ILE A 130 4.00 -8.81 9.84
C ILE A 130 4.85 -9.36 10.98
N ASN A 131 5.59 -10.43 10.73
CA ASN A 131 6.49 -11.03 11.72
C ASN A 131 7.79 -10.24 11.84
N ASP A 132 8.45 -10.34 13.00
CA ASP A 132 9.69 -9.62 13.27
C ASP A 132 10.82 -10.01 12.29
N GLU A 133 10.85 -11.28 11.89
CA GLU A 133 11.77 -11.82 10.87
C GLU A 133 11.62 -11.18 9.48
N ASN A 134 10.46 -10.55 9.20
CA ASN A 134 10.12 -9.97 7.90
C ASN A 134 10.10 -8.43 7.93
N LEU A 135 10.57 -7.79 9.02
CA LEU A 135 10.49 -6.34 9.19
C LEU A 135 11.25 -5.55 8.12
N GLU A 136 12.26 -6.14 7.48
CA GLU A 136 12.95 -5.50 6.35
C GLU A 136 12.00 -5.17 5.20
N PHE A 137 10.89 -5.90 5.04
CA PHE A 137 9.90 -5.69 3.98
C PHE A 137 8.81 -4.70 4.36
N LEU A 138 8.80 -4.18 5.60
CA LEU A 138 7.69 -3.36 6.10
C LEU A 138 7.45 -2.14 5.22
N ASN A 139 8.49 -1.35 4.93
CA ASN A 139 8.33 -0.13 4.13
C ASN A 139 7.87 -0.45 2.70
N LEU A 140 8.38 -1.54 2.11
CA LEU A 140 7.97 -1.99 0.78
C LEU A 140 6.48 -2.30 0.75
N VAL A 141 5.99 -3.04 1.75
CA VAL A 141 4.58 -3.35 1.93
C VAL A 141 3.76 -2.07 2.12
N LEU A 142 4.18 -1.17 3.01
CA LEU A 142 3.45 0.06 3.31
C LEU A 142 3.36 1.00 2.09
N PHE A 143 4.45 1.20 1.36
CA PHE A 143 4.42 2.02 0.15
C PHE A 143 3.51 1.43 -0.93
N HIS A 144 3.51 0.11 -1.11
CA HIS A 144 2.59 -0.53 -2.06
C HIS A 144 1.13 -0.34 -1.64
N ILE A 145 0.78 -0.55 -0.36
CA ILE A 145 -0.58 -0.30 0.16
C ILE A 145 -0.99 1.14 -0.09
N LEU A 146 -0.15 2.09 0.31
CA LEU A 146 -0.44 3.51 0.20
C LEU A 146 -0.60 3.97 -1.26
N ALA A 147 0.23 3.47 -2.18
CA ALA A 147 0.21 3.86 -3.60
C ALA A 147 -0.98 3.28 -4.38
N THR A 148 -1.36 2.04 -4.08
CA THR A 148 -2.38 1.29 -4.82
C THR A 148 -3.75 1.32 -4.14
N GLU A 149 -3.82 1.75 -2.88
CA GLU A 149 -4.95 1.59 -1.98
C GLU A 149 -5.30 0.11 -1.72
N ALA A 150 -4.30 -0.79 -1.78
CA ALA A 150 -4.51 -2.23 -1.62
C ALA A 150 -5.27 -2.53 -0.31
N GLY A 151 -6.29 -3.38 -0.43
CA GLY A 151 -7.17 -3.74 0.68
C GLY A 151 -8.46 -2.97 0.77
N TYR A 152 -8.59 -1.87 0.04
CA TYR A 152 -9.86 -1.20 -0.15
C TYR A 152 -10.39 -1.55 -1.55
N SER A 153 -11.56 -2.20 -1.60
CA SER A 153 -12.31 -2.33 -2.84
C SER A 153 -12.78 -0.94 -3.26
N SER A 154 -12.33 -0.45 -4.40
CA SER A 154 -13.12 0.52 -5.14
C SER A 154 -14.28 -0.24 -5.76
N ASP A 155 -15.51 0.11 -5.39
CA ASP A 155 -16.68 -0.12 -6.23
C ASP A 155 -16.40 0.28 -7.70
#